data_AF-A0A6I8LI07-F1
#
_entry.id   AF-A0A6I8LI07-F1
#
_cell.length_a   1.000
_cell.length_b   1.000
_cell.length_c   1.000
_cell.angle_alpha   90.00
_cell.angle_beta   90.00
_cell.angle_gamma   90.00
#
_symmetry.space_group_name_H-M   'P 1'
#
loop_
_entity.id
_entity.type
_entity.pdbx_description
1 polymer ?
#
loop_
_entity_poly.entity_id
_entity_poly.type
_entity_poly.pdbx_seq_one_letter_code
_entity_poly.pdbx_strand_id
1 'polypeptide(L)'
;MCGRYAATKDPAKLIEEFEAIDLTEGHARADHNVAPTKNVVTVVQRHPRDDEGQVLEDEPAVRSLRMMKWGLVPFWAKDPSVGSRMINTRAETAAEKPAFRRALVSRRCLVPADGWFEWRRTGKEKEPFYMTEPDGSSIAFGGIWESWHPKDDKDAAPLITFSIITTDAAGQLTDVHHRMPLIVPRSHWDGWLDPDREDVKDLLVPTPDDIVASLELRPISTLVNNVRNNGPELLERVDPAQEGALFDAPKS
;
A
#
# COMPACT_ATOMS: atom_id res chain seq x y z
N MET A 1 -7.08 -0.76 10.42
CA MET A 1 -7.15 0.00 9.15
C MET A 1 -5.69 0.11 8.80
N CYS A 2 -5.25 -0.46 7.67
CA CYS A 2 -3.83 -0.54 7.37
C CYS A 2 -3.28 0.87 7.10
N GLY A 3 -2.68 1.46 8.13
CA GLY A 3 -2.22 2.84 8.14
C GLY A 3 -0.71 2.97 8.22
N ARG A 4 0.03 1.85 8.12
CA ARG A 4 1.49 1.86 8.21
C ARG A 4 2.11 0.59 7.68
N TYR A 5 3.25 0.72 6.99
CA TYR A 5 3.99 -0.42 6.44
C TYR A 5 5.47 -0.09 6.26
N ALA A 6 6.27 -1.09 5.92
CA ALA A 6 7.67 -0.93 5.57
C ALA A 6 7.86 -1.17 4.06
N ALA A 7 8.65 -0.31 3.44
CA ALA A 7 9.05 -0.38 2.03
C ALA A 7 10.54 -0.06 1.94
N THR A 8 11.39 -1.08 2.10
CA THR A 8 12.84 -0.94 2.20
C THR A 8 13.59 -1.54 1.02
N LYS A 9 12.90 -2.34 0.19
CA LYS A 9 13.50 -3.02 -0.95
C LYS A 9 14.13 -2.06 -1.95
N ASP A 10 15.27 -2.50 -2.47
CA ASP A 10 15.99 -1.82 -3.54
C ASP A 10 15.13 -1.77 -4.82
N PRO A 11 15.03 -0.61 -5.50
CA PRO A 11 14.27 -0.49 -6.74
C PRO A 11 14.68 -1.50 -7.82
N ALA A 12 15.96 -1.87 -7.92
CA ALA A 12 16.44 -2.87 -8.88
C ALA A 12 15.87 -4.27 -8.59
N LYS A 13 15.71 -4.62 -7.30
CA LYS A 13 15.03 -5.87 -6.92
C LYS A 13 13.54 -5.82 -7.23
N LEU A 14 12.89 -4.66 -7.04
CA LEU A 14 11.48 -4.48 -7.40
C LEU A 14 11.25 -4.55 -8.91
N ILE A 15 12.17 -4.03 -9.72
CA ILE A 15 12.16 -4.16 -11.19
C ILE A 15 12.15 -5.62 -11.61
N GLU A 16 13.06 -6.42 -11.04
CA GLU A 16 13.16 -7.86 -11.31
C GLU A 16 11.91 -8.61 -10.80
N GLU A 17 11.51 -8.36 -9.55
CA GLU A 17 10.41 -9.05 -8.89
C GLU A 17 9.08 -8.82 -9.60
N PHE A 18 8.79 -7.58 -9.99
CA PHE A 18 7.54 -7.18 -10.64
C PHE A 18 7.61 -7.18 -12.16
N GLU A 19 8.77 -7.45 -12.78
CA GLU A 19 8.95 -7.39 -14.24
C GLU A 19 8.55 -6.01 -14.80
N ALA A 20 9.08 -4.95 -14.17
CA ALA A 20 8.67 -3.58 -14.38
C ALA A 20 9.85 -2.67 -14.74
N ILE A 21 9.64 -1.66 -15.57
CA ILE A 21 10.65 -0.62 -15.79
C ILE A 21 10.66 0.41 -14.66
N ASP A 22 11.81 1.01 -14.38
CA ASP A 22 11.91 2.08 -13.37
C ASP A 22 11.55 3.44 -13.96
N LEU A 23 10.47 4.02 -13.45
CA LEU A 23 10.09 5.41 -13.74
C LEU A 23 9.80 6.16 -12.43
N THR A 24 10.60 5.86 -11.40
CA THR A 24 10.62 6.57 -10.12
C THR A 24 11.54 7.81 -10.14
N GLU A 25 12.27 8.03 -11.24
CA GLU A 25 13.19 9.16 -11.43
C GLU A 25 14.27 9.25 -10.33
N GLY A 26 14.66 8.11 -9.76
CA GLY A 26 15.64 8.05 -8.68
C GLY A 26 15.13 8.63 -7.36
N HIS A 27 13.80 8.74 -7.16
CA HIS A 27 13.18 9.20 -5.91
C HIS A 27 12.80 8.07 -4.94
N ALA A 28 12.91 6.80 -5.35
CA ALA A 28 12.66 5.67 -4.47
C ALA A 28 13.66 5.63 -3.29
N ARG A 29 13.15 5.50 -2.06
CA ARG A 29 13.96 5.47 -0.83
C ARG A 29 13.43 4.38 0.08
N ALA A 30 14.32 3.72 0.81
CA ALA A 30 13.93 2.81 1.87
C ALA A 30 13.24 3.58 3.01
N ASP A 31 12.13 3.03 3.50
CA ASP A 31 11.33 3.58 4.59
C ASP A 31 10.78 2.43 5.44
N HIS A 32 11.30 2.30 6.66
CA HIS A 32 10.92 1.28 7.63
C HIS A 32 9.60 1.63 8.33
N ASN A 33 9.05 2.84 8.12
CA ASN A 33 7.87 3.33 8.81
C ASN A 33 7.05 4.27 7.92
N VAL A 34 6.59 3.72 6.79
CA VAL A 34 5.75 4.45 5.84
C VAL A 34 4.45 4.83 6.54
N ALA A 35 4.16 6.13 6.56
CA ALA A 35 2.93 6.70 7.05
C ALA A 35 2.14 7.34 5.89
N PRO A 36 0.82 7.56 6.05
CA PRO A 36 0.03 8.28 5.07
C PRO A 36 0.66 9.61 4.67
N THR A 37 0.33 10.06 3.46
CA THR A 37 0.82 11.27 2.81
C THR A 37 2.28 11.26 2.33
N LYS A 38 3.06 10.23 2.66
CA LYS A 38 4.37 10.00 2.04
C LYS A 38 4.22 9.60 0.56
N ASN A 39 5.25 9.91 -0.23
CA ASN A 39 5.40 9.38 -1.59
C ASN A 39 6.12 8.04 -1.51
N VAL A 40 5.61 7.03 -2.20
CA VAL A 40 6.14 5.66 -2.16
C VAL A 40 6.13 5.02 -3.53
N VAL A 41 6.94 3.97 -3.68
CA VAL A 41 6.96 3.15 -4.90
C VAL A 41 5.66 2.38 -5.01
N THR A 42 5.09 2.41 -6.20
CA THR A 42 3.91 1.64 -6.61
C THR A 42 4.18 1.03 -7.97
N VAL A 43 3.45 -0.03 -8.32
CA VAL A 43 3.55 -0.69 -9.63
C VAL A 43 2.25 -0.46 -10.38
N VAL A 44 2.34 0.00 -11.61
CA VAL A 44 1.20 0.17 -12.53
C VAL A 44 1.52 -0.45 -13.87
N GLN A 45 0.49 -0.91 -14.58
CA GLN A 45 0.60 -1.27 -15.99
C GLN A 45 -0.29 -0.33 -16.79
N ARG A 46 0.29 0.30 -17.82
CA ARG A 46 -0.39 1.31 -18.63
C ARG A 46 0.09 1.22 -20.06
N HIS A 47 -0.81 1.47 -21.00
CA HIS A 47 -0.43 1.70 -22.39
C HIS A 47 0.52 2.91 -22.50
N PRO A 48 1.60 2.80 -23.30
CA PRO A 48 2.44 3.92 -23.68
C PRO A 48 1.62 5.08 -24.25
N ARG A 49 2.18 6.29 -24.13
CA ARG A 49 1.56 7.51 -24.65
C ARG A 49 2.58 8.33 -25.42
N ASP A 50 2.12 9.01 -26.46
CA ASP A 50 2.92 10.02 -27.18
C ASP A 50 3.10 11.31 -26.36
N ASP A 51 3.85 12.25 -26.94
CA ASP A 51 4.16 13.55 -26.34
C ASP A 51 2.88 14.41 -26.14
N GLU A 52 1.84 14.16 -26.93
CA GLU A 52 0.51 14.76 -26.81
C GLU A 52 -0.40 14.03 -25.78
N GLY A 53 0.10 12.96 -25.17
CA GLY A 53 -0.60 12.17 -24.16
C GLY A 53 -1.68 11.25 -24.72
N GLN A 54 -1.75 11.01 -26.03
CA GLN A 54 -2.62 10.01 -26.63
C GLN A 54 -2.07 8.60 -26.39
N VAL A 55 -2.96 7.62 -26.30
CA VAL A 55 -2.57 6.22 -26.11
C VAL A 55 -2.03 5.67 -27.42
N LEU A 56 -0.86 5.03 -27.37
CA LEU A 56 -0.29 4.30 -28.50
C LEU A 56 -0.93 2.91 -28.55
N GLU A 57 -2.08 2.79 -29.23
CA GLU A 57 -2.90 1.56 -29.25
C GLU A 57 -2.18 0.33 -29.84
N ASP A 58 -1.18 0.56 -30.69
CA ASP A 58 -0.38 -0.51 -31.30
C ASP A 58 0.77 -1.00 -30.41
N GLU A 59 1.04 -0.33 -29.27
CA GLU A 59 2.09 -0.71 -28.33
C GLU A 59 1.53 -1.45 -27.11
N PRO A 60 2.19 -2.51 -26.63
CA PRO A 60 1.71 -3.27 -25.48
C PRO A 60 1.79 -2.42 -24.20
N ALA A 61 0.86 -2.65 -23.27
CA ALA A 61 0.90 -2.03 -21.96
C ALA A 61 2.20 -2.39 -21.21
N VAL A 62 2.82 -1.39 -20.60
CA VAL A 62 4.10 -1.54 -19.91
C VAL A 62 3.90 -1.43 -18.41
N ARG A 63 4.44 -2.39 -17.67
CA ARG A 63 4.51 -2.35 -16.21
C ARG A 63 5.67 -1.48 -15.76
N SER A 64 5.42 -0.57 -14.82
CA SER A 64 6.41 0.40 -14.35
C SER A 64 6.31 0.69 -12.85
N LEU A 65 7.46 0.94 -12.24
CA LEU A 65 7.56 1.50 -10.89
C LEU A 65 7.32 3.01 -10.96
N ARG A 66 6.48 3.54 -10.07
CA ARG A 66 6.11 4.97 -10.00
C ARG A 66 6.07 5.45 -8.56
N MET A 67 6.49 6.70 -8.35
CA MET A 67 6.26 7.38 -7.07
C MET A 67 4.83 7.93 -7.02
N MET A 68 4.07 7.56 -6.00
CA MET A 68 2.72 8.08 -5.76
C MET A 68 2.52 8.46 -4.30
N LYS A 69 1.70 9.48 -4.04
CA LYS A 69 1.36 9.92 -2.69
C LYS A 69 0.28 9.04 -2.06
N TRP A 70 0.53 8.52 -0.87
CA TRP A 70 -0.47 7.73 -0.15
C TRP A 70 -1.57 8.60 0.45
N GLY A 71 -2.80 8.45 -0.04
CA GLY A 71 -3.96 9.24 0.34
C GLY A 71 -4.65 9.80 -0.89
N LEU A 72 -5.61 9.05 -1.43
CA LEU A 72 -6.22 9.31 -2.73
C LEU A 72 -6.97 10.65 -2.77
N VAL A 73 -6.65 11.48 -3.76
CA VAL A 73 -7.37 12.72 -4.06
C VAL A 73 -8.23 12.48 -5.31
N PRO A 74 -9.57 12.44 -5.18
CA PRO A 74 -10.44 12.25 -6.34
C PRO A 74 -10.24 13.39 -7.34
N PHE A 75 -10.25 13.09 -8.64
CA PHE A 75 -9.99 14.09 -9.70
C PHE A 75 -10.90 15.33 -9.64
N TRP A 76 -12.11 15.21 -9.06
CA TRP A 76 -13.08 16.30 -8.94
C TRP A 76 -12.93 17.14 -7.66
N ALA A 77 -12.09 16.72 -6.71
CA ALA A 77 -11.89 17.40 -5.44
C ALA A 77 -11.42 18.84 -5.65
N LYS A 78 -11.88 19.75 -4.78
CA LYS A 78 -11.43 21.15 -4.78
C LYS A 78 -10.14 21.35 -3.99
N ASP A 79 -9.94 20.53 -2.95
CA ASP A 79 -8.82 20.64 -2.01
C ASP A 79 -8.13 19.26 -1.89
N PRO A 80 -6.81 19.17 -2.14
CA PRO A 80 -6.07 17.92 -2.02
C PRO A 80 -5.93 17.40 -0.58
N SER A 81 -6.24 18.22 0.45
CA SER A 81 -6.22 17.80 1.85
C SER A 81 -7.16 16.63 2.15
N VAL A 82 -8.19 16.43 1.32
CA VAL A 82 -9.13 15.31 1.41
C VAL A 82 -8.40 13.95 1.37
N GLY A 83 -7.26 13.87 0.68
CA GLY A 83 -6.49 12.64 0.53
C GLY A 83 -6.02 12.03 1.85
N SER A 84 -5.78 12.85 2.88
CA SER A 84 -5.41 12.40 4.23
C SER A 84 -6.45 11.47 4.87
N ARG A 85 -7.71 11.52 4.41
CA ARG A 85 -8.82 10.69 4.89
C ARG A 85 -9.14 9.51 3.96
N MET A 86 -8.45 9.40 2.82
CA MET A 86 -8.71 8.41 1.76
C MET A 86 -7.52 7.46 1.57
N ILE A 87 -6.86 7.12 2.67
CA ILE A 87 -5.67 6.24 2.69
C ILE A 87 -6.02 4.78 2.41
N ASN A 88 -7.24 4.36 2.75
CA ASN A 88 -7.76 3.04 2.47
C ASN A 88 -9.11 3.12 1.76
N THR A 89 -9.35 2.13 0.89
CA THR A 89 -10.63 1.87 0.24
C THR A 89 -11.12 0.49 0.66
N ARG A 90 -12.40 0.35 0.99
CA ARG A 90 -12.98 -0.94 1.36
C ARG A 90 -13.40 -1.71 0.11
N ALA A 91 -12.91 -2.94 -0.07
CA ALA A 91 -13.24 -3.78 -1.23
C ALA A 91 -14.75 -3.87 -1.45
N GLU A 92 -15.51 -4.04 -0.37
CA GLU A 92 -16.97 -4.20 -0.35
C GLU A 92 -17.73 -3.01 -0.97
N THR A 93 -17.12 -1.81 -0.99
CA THR A 93 -17.78 -0.58 -1.47
C THR A 93 -16.99 0.15 -2.55
N ALA A 94 -15.86 -0.41 -2.99
CA ALA A 94 -14.94 0.23 -3.93
C ALA A 94 -15.61 0.49 -5.29
N ALA A 95 -16.41 -0.47 -5.77
CA ALA A 95 -17.12 -0.40 -7.04
C ALA A 95 -18.33 0.56 -7.02
N GLU A 96 -18.82 0.93 -5.84
CA GLU A 96 -20.02 1.76 -5.68
C GLU A 96 -19.68 3.23 -5.45
N LYS A 97 -18.63 3.51 -4.67
CA LYS A 97 -18.31 4.86 -4.21
C LYS A 97 -17.78 5.74 -5.36
N PRO A 98 -18.33 6.96 -5.56
CA PRO A 98 -17.88 7.87 -6.62
C PRO A 98 -16.39 8.22 -6.57
N ALA A 99 -15.79 8.23 -5.38
CA ALA A 99 -14.37 8.50 -5.20
C ALA A 99 -13.45 7.40 -5.74
N PHE A 100 -13.96 6.17 -5.91
CA PHE A 100 -13.13 4.98 -6.15
C PHE A 100 -13.55 4.19 -7.40
N ARG A 101 -14.84 4.12 -7.72
CA ARG A 101 -15.37 3.24 -8.78
C ARG A 101 -14.69 3.41 -10.14
N ARG A 102 -14.35 4.65 -10.52
CA ARG A 102 -13.70 4.94 -11.80
C ARG A 102 -12.21 4.56 -11.77
N ALA A 103 -11.56 4.73 -10.63
CA ALA A 103 -10.16 4.34 -10.45
C ALA A 103 -10.04 2.82 -10.39
N LEU A 104 -10.99 2.12 -9.77
CA LEU A 104 -11.02 0.67 -9.73
C LEU A 104 -11.05 0.05 -11.14
N VAL A 105 -11.72 0.67 -12.11
CA VAL A 105 -11.81 0.15 -13.49
C VAL A 105 -10.56 0.39 -14.33
N SER A 106 -9.86 1.53 -14.17
CA SER A 106 -8.77 1.89 -15.10
C SER A 106 -7.48 2.41 -14.47
N ARG A 107 -7.42 2.49 -13.14
CA ARG A 107 -6.27 3.02 -12.38
C ARG A 107 -6.01 2.15 -11.16
N ARG A 108 -5.72 0.88 -11.41
CA ARG A 108 -5.23 -0.06 -10.39
C ARG A 108 -3.71 0.03 -10.28
N CYS A 109 -3.20 -0.24 -9.09
CA CYS A 109 -1.78 -0.36 -8.82
C CYS A 109 -1.54 -1.50 -7.83
N LEU A 110 -0.31 -2.02 -7.80
CA LEU A 110 0.19 -2.78 -6.66
C LEU A 110 1.04 -1.85 -5.80
N VAL A 111 1.03 -2.08 -4.50
CA VAL A 111 1.85 -1.37 -3.53
C VAL A 111 2.80 -2.39 -2.90
N PRO A 112 4.06 -2.46 -3.35
CA PRO A 112 5.05 -3.35 -2.78
C PRO A 112 5.34 -2.95 -1.33
N ALA A 113 5.40 -3.94 -0.45
CA ALA A 113 5.79 -3.78 0.94
C ALA A 113 6.63 -4.98 1.38
N ASP A 114 7.54 -4.74 2.32
CA ASP A 114 8.23 -5.80 3.07
C ASP A 114 7.25 -6.44 4.08
N GLY A 115 6.29 -5.64 4.55
CA GLY A 115 5.26 -6.03 5.50
C GLY A 115 4.51 -4.81 6.03
N TRP A 116 3.42 -5.02 6.77
CA TRP A 116 2.63 -3.93 7.35
C TRP A 116 2.50 -4.01 8.87
N PHE A 117 2.14 -2.89 9.47
CA PHE A 117 1.96 -2.80 10.91
C PHE A 117 0.48 -2.71 11.28
N GLU A 118 0.05 -3.47 12.26
CA GLU A 118 -1.23 -3.27 12.97
C GLU A 118 -1.04 -3.38 14.47
N TRP A 119 -2.02 -2.91 15.23
CA TRP A 119 -1.97 -2.92 16.69
C TRP A 119 -3.09 -3.77 17.26
N ARG A 120 -2.72 -4.82 17.98
CA ARG A 120 -3.63 -5.57 18.82
C ARG A 120 -4.02 -4.69 20.01
N ARG A 121 -5.33 -4.60 20.27
CA ARG A 121 -5.86 -3.81 21.38
C ARG A 121 -6.25 -4.71 22.53
N THR A 122 -5.58 -4.53 23.67
CA THR A 122 -5.93 -5.19 24.94
C THR A 122 -6.36 -4.10 25.92
N GLY A 123 -7.66 -3.85 26.00
CA GLY A 123 -8.21 -2.73 26.78
C GLY A 123 -7.74 -1.37 26.24
N LYS A 124 -6.93 -0.65 27.03
CA LYS A 124 -6.36 0.66 26.64
C LYS A 124 -5.01 0.56 25.93
N GLU A 125 -4.34 -0.57 26.06
CA GLU A 125 -3.01 -0.78 25.51
C GLU A 125 -3.07 -1.19 24.04
N LYS A 126 -1.99 -0.87 23.32
CA LYS A 126 -1.81 -1.19 21.91
C LYS A 126 -0.46 -1.84 21.72
N GLU A 127 -0.49 -3.11 21.35
CA GLU A 127 0.70 -3.90 21.07
C GLU A 127 0.91 -3.95 19.55
N PRO A 128 2.01 -3.40 19.02
CA PRO A 128 2.27 -3.41 17.59
C PRO A 128 2.77 -4.77 17.11
N PHE A 129 2.22 -5.19 15.98
CA PHE A 129 2.63 -6.36 15.22
C PHE A 129 3.09 -5.92 13.82
N TYR A 130 4.10 -6.62 13.31
CA TYR A 130 4.54 -6.54 11.92
C TYR A 130 4.17 -7.85 11.21
N MET A 131 3.38 -7.73 10.14
CA MET A 131 2.95 -8.85 9.32
C MET A 131 3.75 -8.88 8.03
N THR A 132 4.45 -9.98 7.79
CA THR A 132 5.48 -10.11 6.75
C THR A 132 5.56 -11.55 6.25
N GLU A 133 6.13 -11.75 5.06
CA GLU A 133 6.44 -13.07 4.54
C GLU A 133 7.69 -13.64 5.25
N PRO A 134 7.65 -14.90 5.74
CA PRO A 134 8.78 -15.48 6.47
C PRO A 134 10.09 -15.57 5.66
N ASP A 135 9.99 -15.60 4.33
CA ASP A 135 11.12 -15.68 3.41
C ASP A 135 11.70 -14.31 3.00
N GLY A 136 11.09 -13.21 3.44
CA GLY A 136 11.47 -11.85 3.09
C GLY A 136 11.07 -11.41 1.67
N SER A 137 10.22 -12.17 0.98
CA SER A 137 9.60 -11.76 -0.29
C SER A 137 8.65 -10.57 -0.10
N SER A 138 8.27 -9.88 -1.19
CA SER A 138 7.40 -8.71 -1.07
C SER A 138 5.95 -9.15 -0.99
N ILE A 139 5.22 -8.46 -0.12
CA ILE A 139 3.77 -8.44 -0.17
C ILE A 139 3.34 -7.36 -1.15
N ALA A 140 2.43 -7.68 -2.05
CA ALA A 140 1.84 -6.72 -2.98
C ALA A 140 0.41 -6.40 -2.54
N PHE A 141 0.17 -5.18 -2.04
CA PHE A 141 -1.19 -4.76 -1.73
C PHE A 141 -1.91 -4.29 -2.99
N GLY A 142 -3.18 -4.66 -3.13
CA GLY A 142 -4.07 -4.10 -4.14
C GLY A 142 -4.35 -2.62 -3.82
N GLY A 143 -4.11 -1.74 -4.79
CA GLY A 143 -4.39 -0.32 -4.66
C GLY A 143 -5.12 0.24 -5.89
N ILE A 144 -5.66 1.44 -5.71
CA ILE A 144 -6.20 2.27 -6.79
C ILE A 144 -5.59 3.66 -6.70
N TRP A 145 -5.42 4.31 -7.84
CA TRP A 145 -4.78 5.62 -7.94
C TRP A 145 -5.60 6.63 -8.74
N GLU A 146 -5.30 7.90 -8.54
CA GLU A 146 -5.90 9.03 -9.23
C GLU A 146 -4.85 10.07 -9.60
N SER A 147 -5.13 10.78 -10.69
CA SER A 147 -4.39 11.97 -11.11
C SER A 147 -5.28 13.18 -10.85
N TRP A 148 -4.86 14.05 -9.93
CA TRP A 148 -5.57 15.27 -9.58
C TRP A 148 -4.80 16.50 -10.07
N HIS A 149 -5.48 17.40 -10.76
CA HIS A 149 -4.91 18.69 -11.19
C HIS A 149 -5.54 19.81 -10.37
N PRO A 150 -4.75 20.77 -9.87
CA PRO A 150 -5.29 21.98 -9.28
C PRO A 150 -6.23 22.70 -10.26
N LYS A 151 -7.39 23.14 -9.79
CA LYS A 151 -8.34 23.87 -10.65
C LYS A 151 -7.88 25.30 -10.95
N ASP A 152 -7.10 25.86 -10.05
CA ASP A 152 -6.63 27.24 -10.10
C ASP A 152 -5.27 27.39 -10.79
N ASP A 153 -4.62 26.27 -11.14
CA ASP A 153 -3.33 26.23 -11.83
C ASP A 153 -3.33 25.06 -12.83
N LYS A 154 -3.49 25.38 -14.12
CA LYS A 154 -3.56 24.39 -15.21
C LYS A 154 -2.19 23.92 -15.66
N ASP A 155 -1.13 24.65 -15.34
CA ASP A 155 0.24 24.35 -15.76
C ASP A 155 0.99 23.55 -14.69
N ALA A 156 0.46 23.49 -13.46
CA ALA A 156 0.96 22.63 -12.40
C ALA A 156 0.92 21.15 -12.80
N ALA A 157 2.02 20.44 -12.50
CA ALA A 157 2.08 19.00 -12.63
C ALA A 157 0.98 18.31 -11.80
N PRO A 158 0.37 17.23 -12.31
CA PRO A 158 -0.66 16.50 -11.56
C PRO A 158 -0.12 15.91 -10.26
N LEU A 159 -0.93 15.96 -9.22
CA LEU A 159 -0.73 15.16 -8.03
C LEU A 159 -1.23 13.74 -8.27
N ILE A 160 -0.31 12.78 -8.30
CA ILE A 160 -0.63 11.36 -8.41
C ILE A 160 -0.74 10.76 -6.99
N THR A 161 -1.91 10.22 -6.68
CA THR A 161 -2.22 9.70 -5.34
C THR A 161 -2.86 8.33 -5.39
N PHE A 162 -2.73 7.54 -4.33
CA PHE A 162 -3.31 6.20 -4.27
C PHE A 162 -3.97 5.89 -2.92
N SER A 163 -4.80 4.84 -2.93
CA SER A 163 -5.46 4.25 -1.76
C SER A 163 -5.20 2.75 -1.74
N ILE A 164 -4.90 2.19 -0.57
CA ILE A 164 -4.76 0.74 -0.39
C ILE A 164 -6.14 0.14 -0.21
N ILE A 165 -6.48 -0.89 -0.99
CA ILE A 165 -7.70 -1.64 -0.81
C ILE A 165 -7.58 -2.54 0.42
N THR A 166 -8.63 -2.57 1.23
CA THR A 166 -8.72 -3.36 2.46
C THR A 166 -9.92 -4.27 2.41
N THR A 167 -9.82 -5.42 3.05
CA THR A 167 -10.87 -6.42 3.23
C THR A 167 -11.01 -6.76 4.73
N ASP A 168 -12.02 -7.54 5.09
CA ASP A 168 -12.08 -8.17 6.41
C ASP A 168 -10.84 -9.03 6.65
N ALA A 169 -10.33 -9.00 7.89
CA ALA A 169 -9.22 -9.86 8.26
C ALA A 169 -9.66 -11.33 8.29
N ALA A 170 -8.74 -12.23 7.95
CA ALA A 170 -8.96 -13.67 7.95
C ALA A 170 -7.90 -14.38 8.81
N GLY A 171 -8.20 -15.62 9.19
CA GLY A 171 -7.29 -16.49 9.94
C GLY A 171 -6.68 -15.81 11.17
N GLN A 172 -5.38 -16.02 11.38
CA GLN A 172 -4.62 -15.45 12.50
C GLN A 172 -4.63 -13.90 12.57
N LEU A 173 -4.89 -13.21 11.45
CA LEU A 173 -4.89 -11.74 11.44
C LEU A 173 -6.06 -11.15 12.23
N THR A 174 -7.15 -11.92 12.42
CA THR A 174 -8.30 -11.46 13.22
C THR A 174 -7.94 -11.23 14.68
N ASP A 175 -6.88 -11.88 15.19
CA ASP A 175 -6.40 -11.72 16.55
C ASP A 175 -5.74 -10.36 16.79
N VAL A 176 -5.30 -9.68 15.72
CA VAL A 176 -4.64 -8.37 15.77
C VAL A 176 -5.63 -7.26 15.40
N HIS A 177 -6.32 -7.39 14.27
CA HIS A 177 -7.23 -6.35 13.77
C HIS A 177 -8.32 -6.93 12.86
N HIS A 178 -9.53 -6.36 12.89
CA HIS A 178 -10.70 -6.82 12.08
C HIS A 178 -10.61 -6.53 10.57
N ARG A 179 -9.51 -5.93 10.09
CA ARG A 179 -9.29 -5.55 8.69
C ARG A 179 -7.84 -5.80 8.34
N MET A 180 -7.60 -6.13 7.08
CA MET A 180 -6.27 -6.29 6.50
C MET A 180 -6.20 -5.60 5.12
N PRO A 181 -5.01 -5.27 4.60
CA PRO A 181 -4.88 -4.93 3.19
C PRO A 181 -5.29 -6.13 2.31
N LEU A 182 -5.85 -5.86 1.13
CA LEU A 182 -6.04 -6.88 0.11
C LEU A 182 -4.66 -7.25 -0.43
N ILE A 183 -4.22 -8.49 -0.21
CA ILE A 183 -2.96 -8.99 -0.73
C ILE A 183 -3.25 -9.63 -2.08
N VAL A 184 -2.59 -9.15 -3.12
CA VAL A 184 -2.73 -9.68 -4.47
C VAL A 184 -1.57 -10.66 -4.71
N PRO A 185 -1.84 -11.98 -4.80
CA PRO A 185 -0.79 -12.95 -5.08
C PRO A 185 -0.16 -12.72 -6.45
N ARG A 186 1.10 -13.14 -6.60
CA ARG A 186 1.86 -13.00 -7.86
C ARG A 186 1.10 -13.54 -9.08
N SER A 187 0.41 -14.67 -8.92
CA SER A 187 -0.40 -15.29 -9.98
C SER A 187 -1.58 -14.44 -10.47
N HIS A 188 -1.96 -13.39 -9.73
CA HIS A 188 -3.08 -12.51 -10.05
C HIS A 188 -2.62 -11.09 -10.48
N TRP A 189 -1.32 -10.81 -10.49
CA TRP A 189 -0.81 -9.48 -10.83
C TRP A 189 -1.17 -9.05 -12.25
N ASP A 190 -1.11 -9.94 -13.23
CA ASP A 190 -1.45 -9.63 -14.62
C ASP A 190 -2.91 -9.20 -14.74
N GLY A 191 -3.85 -10.00 -14.23
CA GLY A 191 -5.27 -9.66 -14.24
C GLY A 191 -5.61 -8.42 -13.40
N TRP A 192 -4.89 -8.19 -12.29
CA TRP A 192 -5.05 -7.00 -11.47
C TRP A 192 -4.56 -5.74 -12.17
N LEU A 193 -3.43 -5.79 -12.88
CA LEU A 193 -2.81 -4.61 -13.49
C LEU A 193 -3.28 -4.34 -14.91
N ASP A 194 -3.90 -5.31 -15.59
CA ASP A 194 -4.39 -5.20 -16.97
C ASP A 194 -5.25 -3.94 -17.19
N PRO A 195 -4.77 -2.94 -17.96
CA PRO A 195 -5.52 -1.69 -18.17
C PRO A 195 -6.78 -1.86 -19.04
N ASP A 196 -6.91 -2.98 -19.78
CA ASP A 196 -7.99 -3.24 -20.72
C ASP A 196 -9.15 -4.05 -20.08
N ARG A 197 -8.95 -4.49 -18.84
CA ARG A 197 -9.96 -5.20 -18.07
C ARG A 197 -11.07 -4.28 -17.58
N GLU A 198 -12.27 -4.41 -18.15
CA GLU A 198 -13.46 -3.65 -17.76
C GLU A 198 -14.21 -4.25 -16.55
N ASP A 199 -14.38 -5.58 -16.48
CA ASP A 199 -15.03 -6.23 -15.34
C ASP A 199 -14.01 -6.50 -14.22
N VAL A 200 -14.21 -5.81 -13.11
CA VAL A 200 -13.30 -5.77 -11.96
C VAL A 200 -13.91 -6.42 -10.72
N LYS A 201 -15.11 -7.00 -10.81
CA LYS A 201 -15.81 -7.56 -9.65
C LYS A 201 -15.07 -8.74 -9.03
N ASP A 202 -14.50 -9.59 -9.88
CA ASP A 202 -13.72 -10.75 -9.48
C ASP A 202 -12.28 -10.42 -9.08
N LEU A 203 -11.84 -9.16 -9.23
CA LEU A 203 -10.56 -8.71 -8.68
C LEU A 203 -10.63 -8.45 -7.17
N LEU A 204 -11.82 -8.17 -6.64
CA LEU A 204 -12.05 -7.86 -5.22
C LEU A 204 -12.36 -9.11 -4.41
N VAL A 205 -11.72 -10.23 -4.75
CA VAL A 205 -11.79 -11.48 -4.00
C VAL A 205 -10.94 -11.40 -2.73
N PRO A 206 -11.34 -12.06 -1.63
CA PRO A 206 -10.51 -12.16 -0.44
C PRO A 206 -9.13 -12.77 -0.74
N THR A 207 -8.12 -12.36 0.02
CA THR A 207 -6.81 -13.01 0.01
C THR A 207 -6.98 -14.51 0.32
N PRO A 208 -6.40 -15.43 -0.47
CA PRO A 208 -6.40 -16.86 -0.18
C PRO A 208 -5.94 -17.21 1.24
N ASP A 209 -6.62 -18.15 1.88
CA ASP A 209 -6.38 -18.53 3.29
C ASP A 209 -4.96 -19.09 3.53
N ASP A 210 -4.38 -19.75 2.54
CA ASP A 210 -3.02 -20.30 2.60
C ASP A 210 -1.95 -19.19 2.67
N ILE A 211 -2.15 -18.10 1.93
CA ILE A 211 -1.31 -16.90 2.03
C ILE A 211 -1.48 -16.26 3.41
N VAL A 212 -2.71 -16.15 3.91
CA VAL A 212 -2.94 -15.59 5.25
C VAL A 212 -2.28 -16.44 6.34
N ALA A 213 -2.30 -17.77 6.18
CA ALA A 213 -1.69 -18.72 7.11
C ALA A 213 -0.16 -18.75 7.02
N SER A 214 0.45 -18.38 5.88
CA SER A 214 1.91 -18.34 5.72
C SER A 214 2.56 -17.12 6.37
N LEU A 215 1.83 -16.03 6.53
CA LEU A 215 2.36 -14.80 7.10
C LEU A 215 2.87 -14.98 8.53
N GLU A 216 4.00 -14.33 8.82
CA GLU A 216 4.49 -14.19 10.19
C GLU A 216 3.78 -13.02 10.89
N LEU A 217 3.21 -13.26 12.07
CA LEU A 217 2.77 -12.21 12.98
C LEU A 217 3.88 -11.95 14.01
N ARG A 218 4.67 -10.93 13.77
CA ARG A 218 5.84 -10.59 14.59
C ARG A 218 5.50 -9.47 15.58
N PRO A 219 5.52 -9.70 16.90
CA PRO A 219 5.48 -8.60 17.87
C PRO A 219 6.73 -7.74 17.70
N ILE A 220 6.57 -6.42 17.68
CA ILE A 220 7.67 -5.46 17.50
C ILE A 220 7.62 -4.38 18.59
N SER A 221 8.65 -3.55 18.67
CA SER A 221 8.71 -2.49 19.69
C SER A 221 7.68 -1.38 19.45
N THR A 222 7.18 -0.81 20.55
CA THR A 222 6.40 0.44 20.59
C THR A 222 7.13 1.65 20.00
N LEU A 223 8.45 1.59 19.79
CA LEU A 223 9.21 2.59 19.03
C LEU A 223 8.57 2.89 17.68
N VAL A 224 7.94 1.90 17.06
CA VAL A 224 7.27 2.08 15.79
C VAL A 224 6.24 3.21 15.91
N ASN A 225 5.53 3.40 17.03
CA ASN A 225 4.40 4.34 17.19
C ASN A 225 4.72 5.79 16.78
N ASN A 226 5.97 6.21 16.92
CA ASN A 226 6.42 7.51 16.46
C ASN A 226 6.83 7.43 14.99
N VAL A 227 6.05 8.06 14.11
CA VAL A 227 6.28 8.11 12.65
C VAL A 227 7.62 8.74 12.24
N ARG A 228 8.32 9.42 13.15
CA ARG A 228 9.66 9.96 12.92
C ARG A 228 10.76 8.91 13.03
N ASN A 229 10.50 7.80 13.72
CA ASN A 229 11.43 6.69 13.80
C ASN A 229 11.38 5.94 12.46
N ASN A 230 12.55 5.63 11.88
CA ASN A 230 12.63 5.05 10.54
C ASN A 230 13.83 4.10 10.34
N GLY A 231 14.30 3.46 11.42
CA GLY A 231 15.41 2.52 11.38
C GLY A 231 14.96 1.05 11.28
N PRO A 232 15.88 0.15 10.93
CA PRO A 232 15.59 -1.29 10.80
C PRO A 232 15.18 -1.95 12.12
N GLU A 233 15.54 -1.37 13.26
CA GLU A 233 15.14 -1.83 14.60
C GLU A 233 13.61 -1.87 14.79
N LEU A 234 12.86 -1.14 13.96
CA LEU A 234 11.40 -1.15 13.98
C LEU A 234 10.78 -2.47 13.49
N LEU A 235 11.55 -3.29 12.77
CA LEU A 235 11.10 -4.56 12.19
C LEU A 235 11.55 -5.77 13.03
N GLU A 236 12.36 -5.52 14.06
CA GLU A 236 12.92 -6.56 14.92
C GLU A 236 11.88 -7.11 15.87
N ARG A 237 11.91 -8.43 16.04
CA ARG A 237 11.02 -9.14 16.97
C ARG A 237 11.34 -8.73 18.40
N VAL A 238 10.32 -8.42 19.18
CA VAL A 238 10.44 -8.28 20.63
C VAL A 238 9.76 -9.43 21.36
N ASP A 239 10.22 -9.72 22.58
CA ASP A 239 9.47 -10.54 23.52
C ASP A 239 8.50 -9.62 24.29
N PRO A 240 7.17 -9.81 24.16
CA PRO A 240 6.17 -8.97 24.82
C PRO A 240 6.35 -8.91 26.36
N ALA A 241 6.91 -9.96 26.97
CA ALA A 241 7.16 -10.00 28.41
C ALA A 241 8.31 -9.07 28.85
N GLN A 242 9.25 -8.73 27.96
CA GLN A 242 10.42 -7.92 28.29
C GLN A 242 10.20 -6.43 28.04
N GLU A 243 9.35 -6.05 27.08
CA GLU A 243 9.12 -4.63 26.78
C GLU A 243 8.30 -3.93 27.88
N GLY A 244 7.32 -4.61 28.50
CA GLY A 244 6.58 -4.07 29.66
C GLY A 244 7.49 -3.77 30.86
N ALA A 245 8.51 -4.60 31.09
CA ALA A 245 9.44 -4.43 32.21
C ALA A 245 10.41 -3.24 32.04
N LEU A 246 10.71 -2.82 30.80
CA LEU A 246 11.61 -1.69 30.52
C LEU A 246 10.94 -0.33 30.82
N PHE A 247 9.61 -0.25 30.70
CA PHE A 247 8.85 0.99 30.92
C PHE A 247 8.31 1.14 32.35
N ASP A 248 8.30 0.06 33.14
CA ASP A 248 7.95 0.06 34.57
C ASP A 248 9.14 0.37 35.50
N ALA A 249 10.33 0.64 34.94
CA ALA A 249 11.45 1.13 35.73
C ALA A 249 11.12 2.52 36.31
N PRO A 250 11.15 2.72 37.65
CA PRO A 250 10.89 4.02 38.23
C PRO A 250 11.93 5.01 37.73
N LYS A 251 11.48 6.16 37.22
CA LYS A 251 12.36 7.29 36.92
C LYS A 251 13.00 7.74 38.23
N SER A 252 14.29 7.48 38.38
CA SER A 252 15.14 7.99 39.47
C SER A 252 15.31 9.50 39.37
#